data_AF-A0A6N2DP20-F1
#
_entry.id   AF-A0A6N2DP20-F1
#
_cell.length_a   1.000
_cell.length_b   1.000
_cell.length_c   1.000
_cell.angle_alpha   90.00
_cell.angle_beta   90.00
_cell.angle_gamma   90.00
#
_symmetry.space_group_name_H-M   'P 1'
#
loop_
_entity.id
_entity.type
_entity.pdbx_description
1 polymer ?
#
loop_
_entity_poly.entity_id
_entity_poly.type
_entity_poly.pdbx_seq_one_letter_code
_entity_poly.pdbx_strand_id
1 'polypeptide(L)'
;MREPSLPTPVFVLMSPPDATRSFLTTNADPGAPPPIGIADLDKVLYEALGVPRGGWSEMFGLRSWRAGARAARRGHRIGRKVGDGWTLPVWLVVDGESVTWRWDGRYAGDRPRFDEIPRRSPA
;
A
#
# COMPACT_ATOMS: atom_id res chain seq x y z
N MET A 1 16.48 -0.38 -13.22
CA MET A 1 16.63 -1.86 -13.21
C MET A 1 16.24 -2.34 -11.82
N ARG A 2 15.23 -3.20 -11.71
CA ARG A 2 14.77 -3.71 -10.40
C ARG A 2 15.86 -4.58 -9.78
N GLU A 3 16.20 -4.35 -8.51
CA GLU A 3 17.13 -5.22 -7.78
C GLU A 3 16.51 -6.63 -7.68
N PRO A 4 17.14 -7.69 -8.25
CA PRO A 4 16.53 -9.03 -8.31
C PRO A 4 16.25 -9.66 -6.94
N SER A 5 16.99 -9.22 -5.92
CA SER A 5 16.85 -9.67 -4.54
C SER A 5 15.58 -9.13 -3.86
N LEU A 6 14.93 -8.10 -4.40
CA LEU A 6 13.72 -7.54 -3.79
C LEU A 6 12.51 -8.47 -4.01
N PRO A 7 11.67 -8.69 -2.99
CA PRO A 7 10.41 -9.42 -3.14
C PRO A 7 9.56 -8.86 -4.28
N THR A 8 8.74 -9.72 -4.90
CA THR A 8 7.75 -9.26 -5.87
C THR A 8 6.67 -8.45 -5.16
N PRO A 9 6.51 -7.16 -5.50
CA PRO A 9 5.45 -6.37 -4.90
C PRO A 9 4.10 -6.87 -5.40
N VAL A 10 3.20 -7.11 -4.45
CA VAL A 10 1.79 -7.42 -4.69
C VAL A 10 0.98 -6.38 -3.95
N PHE A 11 0.08 -5.71 -4.66
CA PHE A 11 -0.81 -4.71 -4.08
C PHE A 11 -2.16 -5.36 -3.76
N VAL A 12 -2.70 -5.15 -2.56
CA VAL A 12 -4.05 -5.58 -2.20
C VAL A 12 -4.94 -4.34 -2.12
N LEU A 13 -6.00 -4.27 -2.93
CA LEU A 13 -6.82 -3.06 -3.06
C LEU A 13 -8.29 -3.35 -2.77
N MET A 14 -8.93 -2.47 -2.01
CA MET A 14 -10.38 -2.49 -1.76
C MET A 14 -11.16 -1.86 -2.94
N SER A 15 -10.90 -2.32 -4.16
CA SER A 15 -11.53 -1.81 -5.39
C SER A 15 -11.90 -2.94 -6.37
N PRO A 16 -12.98 -2.78 -7.17
CA PRO A 16 -13.34 -3.71 -8.24
C PRO A 16 -12.15 -4.10 -9.13
N PRO A 17 -12.08 -5.34 -9.65
CA PRO A 17 -10.96 -5.81 -10.47
C PRO A 17 -10.58 -4.87 -11.62
N ASP A 18 -11.56 -4.30 -12.33
CA ASP A 18 -11.30 -3.38 -13.44
C ASP A 18 -10.72 -2.03 -12.97
N ALA A 19 -11.18 -1.52 -11.83
CA ALA A 19 -10.64 -0.31 -11.23
C ALA A 19 -9.20 -0.54 -10.72
N THR A 20 -8.94 -1.69 -10.10
CA THR A 20 -7.60 -2.14 -9.69
C THR A 20 -6.66 -2.21 -10.89
N ARG A 21 -7.08 -2.89 -11.97
CA ARG A 21 -6.29 -3.01 -13.20
C ARG A 21 -6.01 -1.65 -13.81
N SER A 22 -7.03 -0.80 -13.98
CA SER A 22 -6.87 0.53 -14.53
C SER A 22 -5.90 1.37 -13.72
N PHE A 23 -6.06 1.42 -12.39
CA PHE A 23 -5.17 2.18 -11.51
C PHE A 23 -3.72 1.72 -11.63
N LEU A 24 -3.48 0.41 -11.56
CA LEU A 24 -2.14 -0.15 -11.62
C LEU A 24 -1.48 0.09 -12.98
N THR A 25 -2.18 -0.10 -14.09
CA THR A 25 -1.64 0.15 -15.43
C THR A 25 -1.34 1.63 -15.66
N THR A 26 -2.21 2.54 -15.22
CA THR A 26 -2.00 3.99 -15.39
C THR A 26 -0.82 4.52 -14.57
N ASN A 27 -0.51 3.92 -13.42
CA ASN A 27 0.54 4.39 -12.51
C ASN A 27 1.81 3.53 -12.55
N ALA A 28 1.86 2.51 -13.38
CA ALA A 28 3.04 1.66 -13.53
C ALA A 28 4.21 2.45 -14.14
N ASP A 29 5.42 2.16 -13.67
CA ASP A 29 6.64 2.56 -14.37
C ASP A 29 6.72 1.76 -15.70
N PRO A 30 6.76 2.41 -16.88
CA PRO A 30 6.86 1.74 -18.17
C PRO A 30 8.11 0.86 -18.31
N GLY A 31 9.17 1.12 -17.55
CA GLY A 31 10.41 0.35 -17.55
C GLY A 31 10.45 -0.81 -16.56
N ALA A 32 9.38 -1.01 -15.78
CA ALA A 32 9.29 -2.06 -14.77
C ALA A 32 8.38 -3.22 -15.22
N PRO A 33 8.53 -4.42 -14.62
CA PRO A 33 7.55 -5.48 -14.80
C PRO A 33 6.13 -5.01 -14.42
N PRO A 34 5.07 -5.52 -15.08
CA PRO A 34 3.70 -5.16 -14.75
C PRO A 34 3.40 -5.39 -13.26
N PRO A 35 2.75 -4.43 -12.57
CA PRO A 35 2.37 -4.59 -11.18
C PRO A 35 1.33 -5.70 -11.01
N ILE A 36 1.42 -6.42 -9.90
CA ILE A 36 0.46 -7.46 -9.52
C ILE A 36 -0.51 -6.88 -8.48
N GLY A 37 -1.81 -7.03 -8.73
CA GLY A 37 -2.87 -6.53 -7.86
C GLY A 37 -3.89 -7.62 -7.51
N ILE A 38 -4.32 -7.63 -6.25
CA ILE A 38 -5.45 -8.43 -5.76
C ILE A 38 -6.58 -7.46 -5.39
N ALA A 39 -7.75 -7.66 -5.98
CA ALA A 39 -8.97 -6.94 -5.63
C ALA A 39 -9.65 -7.66 -4.46
N ASP A 40 -9.67 -7.02 -3.29
CA ASP A 40 -10.24 -7.57 -2.05
C ASP A 40 -11.37 -6.66 -1.54
N LEU A 41 -12.50 -6.66 -2.26
CA LEU A 41 -13.64 -5.79 -1.96
C LEU A 41 -14.32 -6.17 -0.64
N ASP A 42 -14.41 -7.48 -0.40
CA ASP A 42 -15.02 -8.06 0.80
C ASP A 42 -14.05 -8.08 1.99
N LYS A 43 -12.83 -7.57 1.81
CA LYS A 43 -11.79 -7.43 2.85
C LYS A 43 -11.34 -8.75 3.47
N VAL A 44 -11.48 -9.86 2.76
CA VAL A 44 -11.13 -11.21 3.26
C VAL A 44 -9.64 -11.27 3.59
N LEU A 45 -8.77 -10.71 2.75
CA LEU A 45 -7.33 -10.67 3.01
C LEU A 45 -6.98 -9.62 4.06
N TYR A 46 -7.63 -8.46 4.04
CA TYR A 46 -7.42 -7.44 5.07
C TYR A 46 -7.74 -7.99 6.48
N GLU A 47 -8.83 -8.75 6.63
CA GLU A 47 -9.22 -9.38 7.88
C GLU A 47 -8.31 -10.55 8.25
N ALA A 48 -8.02 -11.46 7.30
CA ALA A 48 -7.14 -12.60 7.53
C ALA A 48 -5.71 -12.18 7.93
N LEU A 49 -5.22 -11.07 7.39
CA LEU A 49 -3.92 -10.51 7.70
C LEU A 49 -3.95 -9.54 8.90
N GLY A 50 -5.10 -9.36 9.56
CA GLY A 50 -5.23 -8.50 10.74
C GLY A 50 -4.82 -7.06 10.47
N VAL A 51 -5.22 -6.49 9.32
CA VAL A 51 -4.91 -5.09 8.97
C VAL A 51 -5.77 -4.16 9.82
N PRO A 52 -5.17 -3.27 10.63
CA PRO A 52 -5.94 -2.41 11.52
C PRO A 52 -6.62 -1.26 10.77
N ARG A 53 -7.74 -0.79 11.33
CA ARG A 53 -8.32 0.51 11.01
C ARG A 53 -7.77 1.54 11.99
N GLY A 54 -7.33 2.68 11.49
CA GLY A 54 -6.88 3.81 12.29
C GLY A 54 -8.04 4.60 12.88
N GLY A 55 -7.77 5.32 13.97
CA GLY A 55 -8.69 6.30 14.54
C GLY A 55 -8.56 7.70 13.91
N TRP A 56 -9.35 8.65 14.42
CA TRP A 56 -9.35 10.05 13.97
C TRP A 56 -7.98 10.72 14.08
N SER A 57 -7.20 10.37 15.10
CA SER A 57 -5.89 10.96 15.35
C SER A 57 -4.80 10.47 14.37
N GLU A 58 -4.93 9.23 13.91
CA GLU A 58 -4.06 8.55 12.95
C GLU A 58 -4.35 9.01 11.51
N MET A 59 -5.62 9.27 11.19
CA MET A 59 -6.04 9.71 9.86
C MET A 59 -5.90 11.22 9.65
N PHE A 60 -6.15 12.02 10.69
CA PHE A 60 -6.22 13.49 10.60
C PHE A 60 -5.27 14.22 11.57
N GLY A 61 -4.20 13.57 12.01
CA GLY A 61 -3.17 14.24 12.81
C GLY A 61 -2.63 15.51 12.14
N LEU A 62 -2.18 16.47 12.95
CA LEU A 62 -1.70 17.79 12.50
C LEU A 62 -0.65 17.72 11.37
N ARG A 63 0.13 16.62 11.31
CA ARG A 63 1.10 16.33 10.25
C ARG A 63 0.43 16.01 8.90
N SER A 64 -0.66 15.24 8.88
CA SER A 64 -1.44 14.91 7.67
C SER A 64 -2.07 16.16 7.05
N TRP A 65 -2.61 17.06 7.88
CA TRP A 65 -3.11 18.37 7.42
C TRP A 65 -2.01 19.25 6.82
N ARG A 66 -0.84 19.32 7.45
CA ARG A 66 0.31 20.06 6.90
C ARG A 66 0.81 19.47 5.58
N ALA A 67 0.80 18.14 5.44
CA ALA A 67 1.14 17.48 4.19
C ALA A 67 0.09 17.74 3.09
N GLY A 68 -1.20 17.62 3.42
CA GLY A 68 -2.31 17.93 2.52
C GLY A 68 -2.28 19.38 2.03
N ALA A 69 -2.03 20.34 2.93
CA ALA A 69 -1.90 21.75 2.57
C ALA A 69 -0.71 22.02 1.63
N ARG A 70 0.44 21.35 1.85
CA ARG A 70 1.59 21.43 0.92
C ARG A 70 1.27 20.82 -0.44
N ALA A 71 0.58 19.69 -0.47
CA ALA A 71 0.19 19.01 -1.71
C ALA A 71 -0.82 19.85 -2.51
N ALA A 72 -1.82 20.42 -1.83
CA ALA A 72 -2.80 21.32 -2.45
C ALA A 72 -2.14 22.58 -3.04
N ARG A 73 -1.15 23.17 -2.35
CA ARG A 73 -0.35 24.29 -2.87
C ARG A 73 0.45 23.93 -4.13
N ARG A 74 0.73 22.65 -4.36
CA ARG A 74 1.40 22.13 -5.57
C ARG A 74 0.41 21.66 -6.65
N GLY A 75 -0.89 21.92 -6.46
CA GLY A 75 -1.93 21.57 -7.44
C GLY A 75 -2.49 20.16 -7.31
N HIS A 76 -2.07 19.37 -6.32
CA HIS A 76 -2.62 18.02 -6.12
C HIS A 76 -3.99 18.10 -5.44
N ARG A 77 -4.97 17.35 -5.98
CA ARG A 77 -6.32 17.23 -5.42
C ARG A 77 -6.56 15.83 -4.89
N ILE A 78 -7.40 15.72 -3.87
CA ILE A 78 -7.87 14.42 -3.38
C ILE A 78 -8.83 13.86 -4.44
N GLY A 79 -8.51 12.68 -4.98
CA GLY A 79 -9.37 11.98 -5.94
C GLY A 79 -10.64 11.40 -5.28
N ARG A 80 -11.46 10.72 -6.08
CA ARG A 80 -12.63 9.99 -5.55
C ARG A 80 -12.16 8.97 -4.52
N LYS A 81 -12.72 9.01 -3.31
CA LYS A 81 -12.47 7.99 -2.29
C LYS A 81 -13.08 6.67 -2.75
N VAL A 82 -12.24 5.66 -2.89
CA VAL A 82 -12.61 4.27 -3.20
C VAL A 82 -12.03 3.40 -2.09
N GLY A 83 -12.84 2.48 -1.56
CA GLY A 83 -12.47 1.67 -0.39
C GLY A 83 -12.62 2.41 0.94
N ASP A 84 -12.05 1.83 1.99
CA ASP A 84 -12.11 2.39 3.32
C ASP A 84 -10.90 3.28 3.63
N GLY A 85 -11.14 4.59 3.71
CA GLY A 85 -10.11 5.60 4.00
C GLY A 85 -9.60 5.60 5.45
N TRP A 86 -10.07 4.69 6.31
CA TRP A 86 -9.60 4.50 7.68
C TRP A 86 -8.58 3.37 7.81
N THR A 87 -8.33 2.62 6.74
CA THR A 87 -7.38 1.49 6.77
C THR A 87 -5.95 2.01 6.93
N LEU A 88 -5.21 1.47 7.90
CA LEU A 88 -3.79 1.79 8.07
C LEU A 88 -2.92 0.97 7.11
N PRO A 89 -1.80 1.53 6.62
CA PRO A 89 -0.93 0.80 5.72
C PRO A 89 -0.19 -0.31 6.48
N VAL A 90 -0.24 -1.52 5.93
CA VAL A 90 0.52 -2.68 6.41
C VAL A 90 1.35 -3.21 5.26
N TRP A 91 2.61 -3.51 5.53
CA TRP A 91 3.55 -4.12 4.59
C TRP A 91 3.96 -5.49 5.12
N LEU A 92 3.92 -6.50 4.26
CA LEU A 92 4.22 -7.88 4.61
C LEU A 92 5.22 -8.45 3.62
N VAL A 93 6.12 -9.30 4.12
CA VAL A 93 6.83 -10.27 3.28
C VAL A 93 6.25 -11.64 3.59
N VAL A 94 5.81 -12.32 2.54
CA VAL A 94 5.25 -13.66 2.59
C VAL A 94 6.20 -14.61 1.89
N ASP A 95 6.50 -15.73 2.55
CA ASP A 95 7.24 -16.86 2.00
C ASP A 95 6.45 -18.15 2.22
N GLY A 96 6.04 -18.80 1.13
CA GLY A 96 5.04 -19.86 1.17
C GLY A 96 3.73 -19.40 1.82
N GLU A 97 3.31 -20.10 2.86
CA GLU A 97 2.10 -19.80 3.65
C GLU A 97 2.37 -18.93 4.89
N SER A 98 3.61 -18.48 5.08
CA SER A 98 4.04 -17.76 6.30
C SER A 98 4.36 -16.30 6.03
N VAL A 99 3.95 -15.43 6.96
CA VAL A 99 4.42 -14.04 7.03
C VAL A 99 5.77 -14.04 7.74
N THR A 100 6.84 -13.74 7.01
CA THR A 100 8.21 -13.72 7.56
C THR A 100 8.64 -12.35 8.07
N TRP A 101 7.94 -11.30 7.64
CA TRP A 101 8.14 -9.94 8.12
C TRP A 101 6.87 -9.12 7.99
N ARG A 102 6.67 -8.23 8.96
CA ARG A 102 5.52 -7.34 9.02
C ARG A 102 5.94 -5.96 9.49
N TRP A 103 5.34 -4.96 8.88
CA TRP A 103 5.44 -3.58 9.30
C TRP A 103 4.06 -2.93 9.30
N ASP A 104 3.70 -2.34 10.44
CA ASP A 104 2.42 -1.68 10.66
C ASP A 104 2.63 -0.16 10.70
N GLY A 105 2.03 0.55 9.75
CA GLY A 105 2.06 2.00 9.73
C GLY A 105 1.14 2.60 10.77
N ARG A 106 1.57 3.70 11.38
CA ARG A 106 0.81 4.42 12.41
C ARG A 106 -0.12 5.46 11.81
N TYR A 107 0.23 6.01 10.64
CA TYR A 107 -0.52 7.04 9.92
C TYR A 107 -0.80 6.61 8.48
N ALA A 108 -1.84 7.17 7.84
CA ALA A 108 -2.28 6.78 6.49
C ALA A 108 -1.19 6.91 5.40
N GLY A 109 -0.21 7.78 5.60
CA GLY A 109 0.89 8.03 4.65
C GLY A 109 2.21 7.35 5.02
N ASP A 110 2.20 6.53 6.07
CA ASP A 110 3.39 5.85 6.55
C ASP A 110 3.82 4.73 5.58
N ARG A 111 5.13 4.59 5.38
CA ARG A 111 5.74 3.47 4.66
C ARG A 111 7.06 3.08 5.34
N PRO A 112 7.46 1.79 5.29
CA PRO A 112 8.76 1.37 5.78
C PRO A 112 9.87 2.00 4.94
N ARG A 113 11.10 2.03 5.48
CA ARG A 113 12.25 2.30 4.63
C ARG A 113 12.53 1.07 3.77
N PHE A 114 12.87 1.27 2.49
CA PHE A 114 12.98 0.13 1.56
C PHE A 114 14.14 -0.81 1.89
N ASP A 115 15.18 -0.30 2.56
CA ASP A 115 16.31 -1.06 3.10
C ASP A 115 15.94 -1.93 4.32
N GLU A 116 14.80 -1.67 4.97
CA GLU A 116 14.28 -2.50 6.07
C GLU A 116 13.49 -3.72 5.57
N ILE A 117 13.13 -3.76 4.28
CA ILE A 117 12.37 -4.86 3.69
C ILE A 117 13.31 -6.05 3.45
N PRO A 118 13.04 -7.23 4.04
CA PRO A 118 13.84 -8.41 3.79
C PRO A 118 13.92 -8.76 2.32
N ARG A 119 15.14 -9.02 1.86
CA ARG A 119 15.40 -9.52 0.52
C ARG A 119 15.12 -11.01 0.45
N ARG A 120 14.77 -11.48 -0.74
CA ARG A 120 14.72 -12.91 -1.03
C ARG A 120 16.09 -13.51 -0.77
N SER A 121 16.13 -14.61 -0.02
CA SER A 121 17.32 -15.44 0.02
C SER A 121 17.67 -15.86 -1.41
N PRO A 122 18.95 -15.83 -1.81
CA PRO A 122 19.34 -16.44 -3.07
C PRO A 122 18.93 -17.92 -3.03
N ALA A 123 18.27 -18.36 -4.10
CA ALA A 123 17.96 -19.76 -4.33
C ALA A 123 19.23 -20.56 -4.63
#